data_AF-A0A3A0A6E0-F1
#
_entry.id   AF-A0A3A0A6E0-F1
#
_cell.length_a   1.000
_cell.length_b   1.000
_cell.length_c   1.000
_cell.angle_alpha   90.00
_cell.angle_beta   90.00
_cell.angle_gamma   90.00
#
_symmetry.space_group_name_H-M   'P 1'
#
loop_
_entity.id
_entity.type
_entity.pdbx_description
1 polymer ?
#
loop_
_entity_poly.entity_id
_entity_poly.type
_entity_poly.pdbx_seq_one_letter_code
_entity_poly.pdbx_strand_id
1 'polypeptide(L)'
;IPSEVVSIHGITDAMVADAPEWGDVYPTVRRILSAGSVVVYNADFDYRMLNQMNARYGFPHYQARWECAMHQYGAWAGQWNAKYGNYRWHKLDSALTTFGHPIASHRAADDARACRLVVVGMAQTTNRR
;
A
#
# COMPACT_ATOMS: atom_id res chain seq x y z
N ILE A 1 -9.99 13.29 14.54
CA ILE A 1 -8.80 12.98 13.71
C ILE A 1 -7.90 14.22 13.71
N PRO A 2 -6.61 14.13 14.06
CA PRO A 2 -5.73 15.30 14.13
C PRO A 2 -5.65 16.06 12.79
N SER A 3 -5.63 17.39 12.83
CA SER A 3 -5.70 18.25 11.63
C SER A 3 -4.54 18.03 10.67
N GLU A 4 -3.33 17.74 11.18
CA GLU A 4 -2.18 17.34 10.35
C GLU A 4 -2.46 16.09 9.51
N VAL A 5 -3.17 15.10 10.06
CA VAL A 5 -3.51 13.86 9.36
C VAL A 5 -4.64 14.10 8.36
N VAL A 6 -5.64 14.91 8.74
CA VAL A 6 -6.69 15.39 7.80
C VAL A 6 -6.05 16.08 6.59
N SER A 7 -5.03 16.91 6.79
CA SER A 7 -4.35 17.62 5.70
C SER A 7 -3.65 16.70 4.69
N ILE A 8 -3.26 15.50 5.13
CA ILE A 8 -2.61 14.49 4.26
C ILE A 8 -3.67 13.75 3.45
N HIS A 9 -4.65 13.12 4.11
CA HIS A 9 -5.56 12.16 3.48
C HIS A 9 -6.99 12.67 3.22
N GLY A 10 -7.34 13.87 3.71
CA GLY A 10 -8.66 14.47 3.60
C GLY A 10 -9.81 13.77 4.35
N ILE A 11 -9.59 12.70 5.12
CA ILE A 11 -10.62 12.08 5.98
C ILE A 11 -10.86 12.97 7.19
N THR A 12 -12.09 13.45 7.36
CA THR A 12 -12.51 14.25 8.53
C THR A 12 -13.26 13.42 9.55
N ASP A 13 -13.43 13.93 10.78
CA ASP A 13 -14.25 13.26 11.80
C ASP A 13 -15.69 13.05 11.34
N ALA A 14 -16.27 14.02 10.62
CA ALA A 14 -17.61 13.90 10.07
C ALA A 14 -17.75 12.75 9.05
N MET A 15 -16.70 12.47 8.28
CA MET A 15 -16.71 11.37 7.29
C MET A 15 -16.71 9.98 7.94
N VAL A 16 -16.23 9.86 9.17
CA VAL A 16 -16.13 8.59 9.88
C VAL A 16 -17.16 8.43 11.00
N ALA A 17 -17.96 9.47 11.28
CA ALA A 17 -18.93 9.48 12.36
C ALA A 17 -19.94 8.31 12.27
N ASP A 18 -20.43 8.04 11.06
CA ASP A 18 -21.39 6.96 10.78
C ASP A 18 -20.76 5.84 9.91
N ALA A 19 -19.44 5.81 9.82
CA ALA A 19 -18.76 4.79 9.02
C ALA A 19 -18.83 3.42 9.71
N PRO A 20 -18.85 2.31 8.95
CA PRO A 20 -18.84 0.97 9.53
C PRO A 20 -17.62 0.74 10.42
N GLU A 21 -17.80 -0.07 11.46
CA GLU A 21 -16.69 -0.48 12.30
C GLU A 21 -15.81 -1.53 11.61
N TRP A 22 -14.64 -1.81 12.20
CA TRP A 22 -13.77 -2.85 11.68
C TRP A 22 -14.46 -4.22 11.61
N GLY A 23 -15.32 -4.55 12.59
CA GLY A 23 -16.10 -5.79 12.61
C GLY A 23 -17.00 -5.97 11.39
N ASP A 24 -17.60 -4.87 10.91
CA ASP A 24 -18.48 -4.88 9.74
C ASP A 24 -17.68 -5.02 8.43
N VAL A 25 -16.48 -4.44 8.40
CA VAL A 25 -15.61 -4.38 7.20
C VAL A 25 -14.74 -5.64 7.06
N TYR A 26 -14.38 -6.27 8.18
CA TYR A 26 -13.46 -7.41 8.23
C TYR A 26 -13.84 -8.57 7.29
N PRO A 27 -15.09 -9.05 7.21
CA PRO A 27 -15.46 -10.14 6.31
C PRO A 27 -15.15 -9.84 4.84
N THR A 28 -15.34 -8.58 4.43
CA THR A 28 -15.06 -8.12 3.07
C THR A 28 -13.56 -8.07 2.81
N VAL A 29 -12.78 -7.49 3.72
CA VAL A 29 -11.32 -7.41 3.59
C VAL A 29 -10.70 -8.80 3.59
N ARG A 30 -11.13 -9.69 4.49
CA ARG A 30 -10.69 -11.08 4.54
C ARG A 30 -10.92 -11.78 3.19
N ARG A 31 -12.12 -11.66 2.62
CA ARG A 31 -12.43 -12.25 1.31
C ARG A 31 -11.50 -11.75 0.20
N ILE A 32 -11.18 -10.46 0.19
CA ILE A 32 -10.28 -9.85 -0.81
C ILE A 32 -8.85 -10.37 -0.63
N LEU A 33 -8.34 -10.39 0.60
CA LEU A 33 -6.96 -10.78 0.87
C LEU A 33 -6.72 -12.30 0.80
N SER A 34 -7.77 -13.12 0.90
CA SER A 34 -7.67 -14.58 0.74
C SER A 34 -7.40 -15.05 -0.70
N ALA A 35 -7.31 -14.16 -1.68
CA ALA A 35 -7.11 -14.50 -3.10
C ALA A 35 -5.68 -14.99 -3.47
N GLY A 36 -4.78 -15.15 -2.51
CA GLY A 36 -3.46 -15.76 -2.69
C GLY A 36 -2.29 -14.83 -2.38
N SER A 37 -2.10 -13.78 -3.18
CA SER A 37 -1.01 -12.81 -3.03
C SER A 37 -1.50 -11.37 -3.00
N VAL A 38 -0.97 -10.58 -2.07
CA VAL A 38 -1.29 -9.17 -1.89
C VAL A 38 -0.05 -8.35 -2.21
N VAL A 39 -0.14 -7.50 -3.23
CA VAL A 39 0.93 -6.56 -3.60
C VAL A 39 0.55 -5.17 -3.11
N VAL A 40 1.37 -4.61 -2.23
CA VAL A 40 1.13 -3.32 -1.57
C VAL A 40 2.42 -2.50 -1.58
N TYR A 41 2.28 -1.18 -1.50
CA TYR A 41 3.43 -0.28 -1.41
C TYR A 41 3.75 -0.04 0.07
N ASN A 42 4.98 -0.34 0.49
CA ASN A 42 5.37 -0.34 1.91
C ASN A 42 4.58 -1.38 2.75
N ALA A 43 4.69 -2.66 2.37
CA ALA A 43 3.88 -3.75 2.90
C ALA A 43 3.85 -3.88 4.43
N ASP A 44 4.97 -3.60 5.10
CA ASP A 44 5.08 -3.70 6.56
C ASP A 44 4.10 -2.76 7.27
N PHE A 45 3.81 -1.60 6.67
CA PHE A 45 2.87 -0.63 7.22
C PHE A 45 1.43 -1.18 7.21
N ASP A 46 0.92 -1.57 6.04
CA ASP A 46 -0.45 -2.09 5.89
C ASP A 46 -0.65 -3.39 6.66
N TYR A 47 0.31 -4.31 6.58
CA TYR A 47 0.27 -5.57 7.32
C TYR A 47 0.14 -5.32 8.83
N ARG A 48 0.95 -4.40 9.37
CA ARG A 48 0.89 -4.04 10.78
C ARG A 48 -0.44 -3.39 11.14
N MET A 49 -0.92 -2.43 10.35
CA MET A 49 -2.17 -1.70 10.63
C MET A 49 -3.37 -2.65 10.68
N LEU A 50 -3.48 -3.52 9.67
CA LEU A 50 -4.57 -4.48 9.56
C LEU A 50 -4.58 -5.50 10.70
N ASN A 51 -3.41 -6.03 11.08
CA ASN A 51 -3.34 -7.02 12.16
C ASN A 51 -3.49 -6.39 13.55
N GLN A 52 -3.11 -5.12 13.74
CA GLN A 52 -3.44 -4.37 14.97
C GLN A 52 -4.95 -4.25 15.15
N MET A 53 -5.68 -3.96 14.07
CA MET A 53 -7.15 -3.91 14.11
C MET A 53 -7.76 -5.30 14.34
N ASN A 54 -7.23 -6.33 13.70
CA ASN A 54 -7.66 -7.72 13.95
C ASN A 54 -7.48 -8.11 15.42
N ALA A 55 -6.33 -7.80 16.03
CA ALA A 55 -6.07 -8.09 17.43
C ALA A 55 -7.07 -7.37 18.36
N ARG A 56 -7.41 -6.10 18.08
CA ARG A 56 -8.39 -5.34 18.85
C ARG A 56 -9.80 -5.94 18.80
N TYR A 57 -10.19 -6.53 17.68
CA TYR A 57 -11.51 -7.12 17.45
C TYR A 57 -11.55 -8.65 17.66
N GLY A 58 -10.44 -9.29 18.03
CA GLY A 58 -10.36 -10.74 18.24
C GLY A 58 -10.38 -11.57 16.94
N PHE A 59 -10.02 -10.98 15.80
CA PHE A 59 -9.93 -11.67 14.52
C PHE A 59 -8.52 -12.25 14.27
N PRO A 60 -8.43 -13.36 13.50
CA PRO A 60 -7.13 -13.93 13.14
C PRO A 60 -6.37 -13.02 12.16
N HIS A 61 -5.04 -13.16 12.16
CA HIS A 61 -4.17 -12.50 11.20
C HIS A 61 -4.45 -12.99 9.77
N TYR A 62 -4.17 -12.12 8.79
CA TYR A 62 -4.30 -12.48 7.38
C TYR A 62 -3.17 -13.42 6.94
N GLN A 63 -3.52 -14.61 6.43
CA GLN A 63 -2.58 -15.63 5.95
C GLN A 63 -2.17 -15.44 4.47
N ALA A 64 -2.32 -14.24 3.91
CA ALA A 64 -1.94 -13.95 2.53
C ALA A 64 -0.41 -13.86 2.38
N ARG A 65 0.10 -14.13 1.18
CA ARG A 65 1.48 -13.78 0.83
C ARG A 65 1.56 -12.28 0.55
N TRP A 66 2.33 -11.55 1.36
CA TRP A 66 2.52 -10.11 1.22
C TRP A 66 3.77 -9.81 0.40
N GLU A 67 3.61 -9.01 -0.65
CA GLU A 67 4.68 -8.59 -1.55
C GLU A 67 4.78 -7.07 -1.53
N CYS A 68 6.00 -6.55 -1.36
CA CYS A 68 6.25 -5.12 -1.27
C CYS A 68 6.68 -4.55 -2.62
N ALA A 69 5.77 -3.83 -3.28
CA ALA A 69 6.05 -3.15 -4.55
C ALA A 69 7.19 -2.12 -4.43
N MET A 70 7.39 -1.52 -3.25
CA MET A 70 8.48 -0.59 -3.00
C MET A 70 9.86 -1.26 -3.08
N HIS A 71 9.99 -2.49 -2.54
CA HIS A 71 11.23 -3.25 -2.62
C HIS A 71 11.50 -3.71 -4.06
N GLN A 72 10.47 -4.18 -4.76
CA GLN A 72 10.57 -4.59 -6.16
C GLN A 72 10.96 -3.40 -7.05
N TYR A 73 10.36 -2.22 -6.81
CA TYR A 73 10.72 -1.00 -7.51
C TYR A 73 12.15 -0.54 -7.22
N GLY A 74 12.60 -0.60 -5.96
CA GLY A 74 13.99 -0.28 -5.62
C GLY A 74 14.98 -1.16 -6.39
N ALA A 75 14.72 -2.47 -6.45
CA ALA A 75 15.53 -3.41 -7.22
C ALA A 75 15.50 -3.10 -8.72
N TRP A 76 14.32 -2.81 -9.28
CA TRP A 76 14.16 -2.43 -10.68
C TRP A 76 14.88 -1.12 -11.04
N ALA A 77 14.84 -0.12 -10.14
CA ALA A 77 15.52 1.17 -10.32
C ALA A 77 17.05 1.07 -10.15
N GLY A 78 17.56 -0.02 -9.55
CA GLY A 78 18.98 -0.36 -9.52
C GLY A 78 19.84 0.49 -8.58
N GLN A 79 19.26 1.29 -7.69
CA GLN A 79 20.01 2.15 -6.77
C GLN A 79 20.42 1.40 -5.51
N TRP A 80 21.50 0.62 -5.59
CA TRP A 80 22.01 -0.16 -4.44
C TRP A 80 22.51 0.75 -3.30
N ASN A 81 22.15 0.41 -2.07
CA ASN A 81 22.59 1.07 -0.86
C ASN A 81 23.46 0.14 0.00
N ALA A 82 24.79 0.27 -0.15
CA ALA A 82 25.76 -0.60 0.53
C ALA A 82 25.69 -0.51 2.07
N LYS A 83 25.26 0.63 2.63
CA LYS A 83 25.15 0.81 4.09
C LYS A 83 24.07 -0.06 4.71
N TYR A 84 22.96 -0.28 3.99
CA TYR A 84 21.81 -1.02 4.49
C TYR A 84 21.64 -2.39 3.82
N GLY A 85 22.53 -2.76 2.89
CA GLY A 85 22.51 -4.04 2.20
C GLY A 85 21.23 -4.26 1.37
N ASN A 86 20.63 -3.19 0.87
CA ASN A 86 19.38 -3.24 0.11
C ASN A 86 19.36 -2.21 -1.02
N TYR A 87 18.35 -2.29 -1.89
CA TYR A 87 18.08 -1.22 -2.84
C TYR A 87 17.41 -0.05 -2.12
N ARG A 88 17.79 1.17 -2.51
CA ARG A 88 17.21 2.40 -2.00
C ARG A 88 15.68 2.37 -2.18
N TRP A 89 14.97 2.74 -1.11
CA TRP A 89 13.53 2.92 -1.18
C TRP A 89 13.17 4.22 -1.87
N HIS A 90 12.11 4.16 -2.65
CA HIS A 90 11.53 5.30 -3.34
C HIS A 90 10.13 5.56 -2.76
N LYS A 91 9.71 6.82 -2.79
CA LYS A 91 8.32 7.18 -2.49
C LYS A 91 7.44 6.70 -3.65
N LEU A 92 6.19 6.36 -3.34
CA LEU A 92 5.21 5.94 -4.35
C LEU A 92 5.07 6.98 -5.46
N ASP A 93 4.97 8.26 -5.12
CA ASP A 93 4.85 9.38 -6.06
C ASP A 93 6.04 9.42 -7.03
N SER A 94 7.25 9.22 -6.51
CA SER A 94 8.47 9.20 -7.33
C SER A 94 8.48 8.00 -8.27
N ALA A 95 8.06 6.82 -7.78
CA ALA A 95 7.96 5.63 -8.60
C ALA A 95 6.88 5.76 -9.69
N LEU A 96 5.75 6.36 -9.35
CA LEU A 96 4.63 6.59 -10.25
C LEU A 96 4.99 7.59 -11.36
N THR A 97 5.73 8.65 -11.01
CA THR A 97 6.23 9.66 -11.95
C THR A 97 7.14 9.05 -13.02
N THR A 98 7.96 8.05 -12.67
CA THR A 98 8.80 7.32 -13.63
C THR A 98 8.00 6.70 -14.78
N PHE A 99 6.75 6.31 -14.51
CA PHE A 99 5.84 5.75 -15.52
C PHE A 99 4.90 6.78 -16.14
N GLY A 100 5.18 8.07 -15.98
CA GLY A 100 4.42 9.16 -16.60
C GLY A 100 3.07 9.44 -15.95
N HIS A 101 2.85 8.99 -14.72
CA HIS A 101 1.61 9.20 -13.98
C HIS A 101 1.82 10.14 -12.79
N PRO A 102 1.02 11.21 -12.64
CA PRO A 102 1.02 12.00 -11.41
C PRO A 102 0.20 11.29 -10.32
N ILE A 103 0.52 11.57 -9.04
CA ILE A 103 -0.37 11.17 -7.95
C ILE A 103 -1.58 12.11 -7.90
N ALA A 104 -2.77 11.56 -7.74
CA ALA A 104 -4.01 12.34 -7.69
C ALA A 104 -4.32 12.84 -6.27
N SER A 105 -4.19 11.96 -5.27
CA SER A 105 -4.42 12.26 -3.86
C SER A 105 -3.76 11.20 -2.97
N HIS A 106 -3.59 11.48 -1.67
CA HIS A 106 -3.16 10.48 -0.67
C HIS A 106 -4.36 9.77 -0.02
N ARG A 107 -5.33 9.38 -0.85
CA ARG A 107 -6.43 8.50 -0.44
C ARG A 107 -6.00 7.06 -0.68
N ALA A 108 -6.35 6.17 0.26
CA ALA A 108 -5.98 4.76 0.18
C ALA A 108 -6.35 4.08 -1.15
N ALA A 109 -7.50 4.44 -1.74
CA ALA A 109 -7.92 3.90 -3.04
C ALA A 109 -7.04 4.39 -4.21
N ASP A 110 -6.59 5.65 -4.16
CA ASP A 110 -5.71 6.22 -5.17
C ASP A 110 -4.29 5.68 -5.01
N ASP A 111 -3.81 5.52 -3.77
CA ASP A 111 -2.53 4.87 -3.48
C ASP A 111 -2.51 3.41 -3.95
N ALA A 112 -3.61 2.66 -3.76
CA ALA A 112 -3.74 1.30 -4.28
C ALA A 112 -3.72 1.25 -5.82
N ARG A 113 -4.36 2.21 -6.49
CA ARG A 113 -4.30 2.35 -7.97
C ARG A 113 -2.90 2.74 -8.43
N ALA A 114 -2.24 3.66 -7.74
CA ALA A 114 -0.87 4.07 -8.03
C ALA A 114 0.11 2.90 -7.87
N CYS A 115 -0.01 2.12 -6.79
CA CYS A 115 0.76 0.89 -6.59
C CYS A 115 0.60 -0.06 -7.79
N ARG A 116 -0.64 -0.30 -8.24
CA ARG A 116 -0.91 -1.11 -9.43
C ARG A 116 -0.23 -0.55 -10.67
N LEU A 117 -0.29 0.76 -10.91
CA LEU A 117 0.34 1.40 -12.08
C LEU A 117 1.86 1.23 -12.06
N VAL A 118 2.50 1.36 -10.89
CA VAL A 118 3.94 1.10 -10.72
C VAL A 118 4.29 -0.35 -11.07
N VAL A 119 3.53 -1.31 -10.54
CA VAL A 119 3.76 -2.75 -10.83
C VAL A 119 3.60 -3.06 -12.32
N VAL A 120 2.55 -2.54 -12.95
CA VAL A 120 2.31 -2.71 -14.39
C VAL A 120 3.42 -2.05 -15.21
N GLY A 121 3.85 -0.85 -14.85
CA GLY A 121 4.93 -0.13 -15.53
C GLY A 121 6.26 -0.89 -15.48
N MET A 122 6.62 -1.46 -14.32
CA MET A 122 7.79 -2.32 -14.19
C MET A 122 7.71 -3.56 -15.10
N ALA A 123 6.56 -4.26 -15.10
CA ALA A 123 6.35 -5.45 -15.92
C ALA A 123 6.44 -5.16 -17.43
N GLN A 124 5.83 -4.06 -17.88
CA GLN A 124 5.85 -3.65 -19.29
C GLN A 124 7.24 -3.22 -19.77
N THR A 125 8.06 -2.66 -18.88
CA THR A 125 9.44 -2.28 -19.23
C THR A 125 10.38 -3.47 -19.28
N THR A 126 10.12 -4.49 -18.45
CA THR A 126 10.96 -5.70 -18.36
C THR A 126 10.73 -6.64 -19.55
N ASN A 127 9.52 -6.66 -20.12
CA ASN A 127 9.17 -7.46 -21.32
C ASN A 127 9.66 -6.89 -22.67
N ARG A 128 10.45 -5.80 -22.66
CA ARG A 128 11.02 -5.19 -23.88
C ARG A 128 12.49 -5.54 -24.12
N ARG A 129 13.02 -6.57 -23.46
CA ARG A 129 14.38 -7.09 -23.70
C ARG A 129 14.33 -8.45 -24.37
#